data_AF-A0A7D5EHX6-F1
#
_entry.id   AF-A0A7D5EHX6-F1
#
_cell.length_a   1.000
_cell.length_b   1.000
_cell.length_c   1.000
_cell.angle_alpha   90.00
_cell.angle_beta   90.00
_cell.angle_gamma   90.00
#
_symmetry.space_group_name_H-M   'P 1'
#
loop_
_entity.id
_entity.type
_entity.pdbx_description
1 polymer ?
#
loop_
_entity_poly.entity_id
_entity_poly.type
_entity_poly.pdbx_seq_one_letter_code
_entity_poly.pdbx_strand_id
1 'polypeptide(L)'
;MARHEVEFEEQISLEDNYDEKVKPVDTIRGSEMYVRALEKLVNHMPVVAFVREAREGGMVEFISDNISEFGYRAEDFHSGKLAYGDMIDPEDAAGALLELQENAREGAYDFVQTYRIRTGDGQVKWVQENTCIFRNDEGRPVYYTGTLKEIKEQ
;
A
#
# COMPACT_ATOMS: atom_id res chain seq x y z
N MET A 1 -43.61 -59.13 4.48
CA MET A 1 -43.21 -58.30 3.32
C MET A 1 -43.63 -56.86 3.61
N ALA A 2 -42.67 -56.02 4.01
CA ALA A 2 -42.88 -54.62 4.35
C ALA A 2 -41.92 -53.74 3.54
N ARG A 3 -42.38 -52.52 3.27
CA ARG A 3 -41.88 -51.53 2.32
C ARG A 3 -40.60 -50.82 2.77
N HIS A 4 -40.01 -50.18 1.76
CA HIS A 4 -39.01 -49.12 1.76
C HIS A 4 -38.97 -48.21 3.00
N GLU A 5 -37.75 -47.88 3.42
CA GLU A 5 -37.31 -46.49 3.57
C GLU A 5 -35.78 -46.43 3.43
N VAL A 6 -35.31 -45.49 2.61
CA VAL A 6 -33.91 -45.11 2.43
C VAL A 6 -33.73 -43.87 3.29
N GLU A 7 -32.87 -43.94 4.31
CA GLU A 7 -32.38 -42.74 4.99
C GLU A 7 -30.91 -42.53 4.64
N PHE A 8 -30.66 -41.28 4.25
CA PHE A 8 -29.40 -40.71 3.80
C PHE A 8 -28.82 -39.89 4.96
N GLU A 9 -27.50 -39.68 4.91
CA GLU A 9 -26.69 -38.73 5.70
C GLU A 9 -26.14 -39.21 7.07
N GLU A 10 -24.87 -39.62 7.07
CA GLU A 10 -23.96 -39.34 8.18
C GLU A 10 -22.71 -38.61 7.65
N GLN A 11 -22.69 -37.31 7.96
CA GLN A 11 -21.54 -36.46 8.35
C GLN A 11 -20.13 -36.87 7.89
N ILE A 12 -19.59 -36.12 6.93
CA ILE A 12 -18.14 -35.97 6.79
C ILE A 12 -17.67 -35.01 7.89
N SER A 13 -17.01 -35.57 8.91
CA SER A 13 -16.31 -34.82 9.94
C SER A 13 -15.21 -33.95 9.29
N LEU A 14 -15.38 -32.63 9.39
CA LEU A 14 -14.37 -31.62 9.00
C LEU A 14 -13.36 -31.44 10.15
N GLU A 15 -12.52 -32.43 10.45
CA GLU A 15 -11.39 -32.24 11.37
C GLU A 15 -10.02 -32.74 10.88
N ASP A 16 -9.93 -33.40 9.72
CA ASP A 16 -8.65 -33.91 9.24
C ASP A 16 -8.23 -33.25 7.93
N ASN A 17 -7.55 -32.10 7.99
CA ASN A 17 -6.26 -31.90 7.30
C ASN A 17 -5.62 -30.52 7.60
N TYR A 18 -5.30 -30.22 8.87
CA TYR A 18 -4.49 -29.06 9.26
C TYR A 18 -3.04 -29.44 9.59
N ASP A 19 -2.48 -30.47 8.94
CA ASP A 19 -1.06 -30.80 9.06
C ASP A 19 -0.48 -31.34 7.75
N GLU A 20 -0.76 -30.65 6.65
CA GLU A 20 0.09 -30.78 5.46
C GLU A 20 1.27 -29.83 5.64
N LYS A 21 2.35 -30.36 6.20
CA LYS A 21 3.68 -29.74 6.21
C LYS A 21 4.05 -29.31 4.80
N VAL A 22 3.76 -28.06 4.46
CA VAL A 22 4.38 -27.35 3.34
C VAL A 22 5.86 -27.33 3.66
N LYS A 23 6.60 -28.27 3.06
CA LYS A 23 8.05 -28.33 3.21
C LYS A 23 8.62 -26.99 2.77
N PRO A 24 9.53 -26.36 3.54
CA PRO A 24 10.06 -25.04 3.23
C PRO A 24 10.98 -25.16 2.02
N VAL A 25 10.42 -25.08 0.83
CA VAL A 25 11.19 -24.72 -0.36
C VAL A 25 11.50 -23.24 -0.23
N ASP A 26 12.67 -22.98 0.35
CA ASP A 26 13.41 -21.72 0.27
C ASP A 26 12.69 -20.48 0.83
N THR A 27 12.63 -20.31 2.16
CA THR A 27 11.96 -19.15 2.79
C THR A 27 12.41 -17.79 2.22
N ILE A 28 13.71 -17.59 1.96
CA ILE A 28 14.22 -16.34 1.36
C ILE A 28 13.83 -16.22 -0.11
N ARG A 29 14.06 -17.27 -0.92
CA ARG A 29 13.74 -17.25 -2.36
C ARG A 29 12.23 -17.12 -2.60
N GLY A 30 11.44 -17.76 -1.75
CA GLY A 30 9.98 -17.64 -1.73
C GLY A 30 9.52 -16.23 -1.38
N SER A 31 10.09 -15.63 -0.34
CA SER A 31 9.83 -14.23 0.02
C SER A 31 10.24 -13.25 -1.10
N GLU A 32 11.41 -13.42 -1.71
CA GLU A 32 11.87 -12.59 -2.84
C GLU A 32 10.96 -12.72 -4.07
N MET A 33 10.56 -13.95 -4.41
CA MET A 33 9.64 -14.19 -5.52
C MET A 33 8.26 -13.59 -5.26
N TYR A 34 7.78 -13.65 -4.02
CA TYR A 34 6.52 -13.05 -3.62
C TYR A 34 6.56 -11.52 -3.70
N VAL A 35 7.62 -10.89 -3.18
CA VAL A 35 7.83 -9.44 -3.30
C VAL A 35 7.85 -9.01 -4.77
N ARG A 36 8.62 -9.69 -5.63
CA ARG A 36 8.65 -9.41 -7.07
C ARG A 36 7.28 -9.58 -7.74
N ALA A 37 6.47 -10.54 -7.29
CA ALA A 37 5.12 -10.73 -7.80
C ALA A 37 4.19 -9.58 -7.41
N LEU A 38 4.30 -9.07 -6.17
CA LEU A 38 3.56 -7.90 -5.70
C LEU A 38 3.99 -6.61 -6.41
N GLU A 39 5.29 -6.39 -6.58
CA GLU A 39 5.83 -5.25 -7.35
C GLU A 39 5.26 -5.25 -8.77
N LYS A 40 5.29 -6.42 -9.44
CA LYS A 40 4.70 -6.57 -10.77
C LYS A 40 3.21 -6.27 -10.76
N LEU A 41 2.46 -6.81 -9.79
CA LEU A 41 1.02 -6.59 -9.71
C LEU A 41 0.69 -5.10 -9.59
N VAL A 42 1.36 -4.41 -8.67
CA VAL A 42 1.18 -2.97 -8.45
C VAL A 42 1.53 -2.16 -9.70
N ASN A 43 2.64 -2.49 -10.37
CA ASN A 43 3.05 -1.79 -11.59
C ASN A 43 2.07 -1.94 -12.78
N HIS A 44 1.13 -2.90 -12.72
CA HIS A 44 0.06 -3.05 -13.72
C HIS A 44 -1.26 -2.40 -13.30
N MET A 45 -1.35 -1.86 -12.09
CA MET A 45 -2.51 -1.10 -11.62
C MET A 45 -2.37 0.38 -12.02
N PRO A 46 -3.46 1.08 -12.35
CA PRO A 46 -3.43 2.50 -12.72
C PRO A 46 -3.36 3.39 -11.47
N VAL A 47 -2.39 3.13 -10.59
CA VAL A 47 -2.12 3.86 -9.35
C VAL A 47 -0.61 3.86 -9.09
N VAL A 48 -0.14 4.90 -8.41
CA VAL A 48 1.21 4.90 -7.84
C VAL A 48 1.11 4.33 -6.44
N ALA A 49 1.84 3.27 -6.11
CA ALA A 49 1.92 2.79 -4.74
C ALA A 49 3.23 3.26 -4.09
N PHE A 50 3.22 3.43 -2.76
CA PHE A 50 4.41 3.86 -2.03
C PHE A 50 4.51 3.20 -0.65
N VAL A 51 5.75 3.12 -0.17
CA VAL A 51 6.11 2.84 1.22
C VAL A 51 7.17 3.87 1.62
N ARG A 52 6.88 4.66 2.64
CA ARG A 52 7.82 5.66 3.18
C ARG A 52 7.85 5.62 4.69
N GLU A 53 9.01 5.94 5.25
CA GLU A 53 9.16 6.03 6.71
C GLU A 53 8.21 7.08 7.31
N ALA A 54 7.67 6.78 8.49
CA ALA A 54 6.75 7.65 9.19
C ALA A 54 7.47 8.74 10.02
N ARG A 55 8.31 9.52 9.34
CA ARG A 55 9.00 10.69 9.89
C ARG A 55 9.11 11.80 8.85
N GLU A 56 9.35 13.02 9.31
CA GLU A 56 9.64 14.15 8.44
C GLU A 56 10.92 13.87 7.63
N GLY A 57 10.86 14.09 6.31
CA GLY A 57 11.95 13.74 5.40
C GLY A 57 12.24 12.24 5.31
N GLY A 58 11.30 11.39 5.74
CA GLY A 58 11.45 9.93 5.73
C GLY A 58 11.76 9.37 4.34
N MET A 59 12.64 8.37 4.30
CA MET A 59 13.05 7.73 3.06
C MET A 59 11.87 7.01 2.40
N VAL A 60 11.81 7.08 1.07
CA VAL A 60 10.86 6.30 0.26
C VAL A 60 11.50 4.95 -0.03
N GLU A 61 11.10 3.94 0.73
CA GLU A 61 11.59 2.56 0.58
C GLU A 61 11.09 1.90 -0.69
N PHE A 62 9.84 2.19 -1.06
CA PHE A 62 9.21 1.68 -2.27
C PHE A 62 8.36 2.77 -2.92
N ILE A 63 8.42 2.88 -4.24
CA ILE A 63 7.46 3.63 -5.05
C ILE A 63 7.33 2.92 -6.40
N SER A 64 6.10 2.74 -6.88
CA SER A 64 5.87 1.99 -8.11
C SER A 64 6.33 2.76 -9.35
N ASP A 65 6.61 2.03 -10.43
CA ASP A 65 7.08 2.62 -11.69
C ASP A 65 6.04 3.55 -12.35
N ASN A 66 4.77 3.43 -11.95
CA ASN A 66 3.68 4.31 -12.40
C ASN A 66 3.91 5.77 -12.02
N ILE A 67 4.83 6.10 -11.10
CA ILE A 67 5.19 7.50 -10.82
C ILE A 67 5.71 8.23 -12.08
N SER A 68 6.16 7.48 -13.10
CA SER A 68 6.49 8.01 -14.42
C SER A 68 5.33 8.69 -15.13
N GLU A 69 4.07 8.36 -14.80
CA GLU A 69 2.88 9.06 -15.29
C GLU A 69 2.80 10.52 -14.78
N PHE A 70 3.49 10.82 -13.68
CA PHE A 70 3.68 12.17 -13.15
C PHE A 70 5.03 12.79 -13.54
N GLY A 71 5.78 12.16 -14.46
CA GLY A 71 7.05 12.69 -14.97
C GLY A 71 8.26 12.47 -14.06
N TYR A 72 8.15 11.62 -13.04
CA TYR A 72 9.26 11.29 -12.14
C TYR A 72 9.83 9.89 -12.40
N ARG A 73 11.01 9.62 -11.85
CA ARG A 73 11.61 8.29 -11.84
C ARG A 73 11.57 7.73 -10.42
N ALA A 74 11.20 6.46 -10.25
CA ALA A 74 11.22 5.79 -8.95
C ALA A 74 12.62 5.89 -8.28
N GLU A 75 13.69 5.72 -9.06
CA GLU A 75 15.07 5.89 -8.61
C GLU A 75 15.38 7.24 -7.94
N ASP A 76 14.73 8.34 -8.37
CA ASP A 76 14.96 9.65 -7.78
C ASP A 76 14.46 9.69 -6.32
N PHE A 77 13.43 8.91 -5.98
CA PHE A 77 12.94 8.77 -4.61
C PHE A 77 13.79 7.78 -3.80
N HIS A 78 14.13 6.62 -4.39
CA HIS A 78 14.95 5.61 -3.72
C HIS A 78 16.36 6.11 -3.38
N SER A 79 16.92 6.98 -4.22
CA SER A 79 18.22 7.60 -3.96
C SER A 79 18.18 8.74 -2.95
N GLY A 80 16.98 9.16 -2.53
CA GLY A 80 16.79 10.34 -1.68
C GLY A 80 17.03 11.68 -2.39
N LYS A 81 17.14 11.68 -3.73
CA LYS A 81 17.23 12.91 -4.53
C LYS A 81 15.91 13.70 -4.47
N LEU A 82 14.78 13.01 -4.38
CA LEU A 82 13.45 13.57 -4.14
C LEU A 82 12.84 12.93 -2.89
N ALA A 83 12.27 13.74 -2.01
CA ALA A 83 11.38 13.28 -0.97
C ALA A 83 9.94 13.18 -1.50
N TYR A 84 9.11 12.34 -0.88
CA TYR A 84 7.69 12.24 -1.24
C TYR A 84 6.95 13.60 -1.10
N GLY A 85 7.35 14.44 -0.14
CA GLY A 85 6.75 15.76 0.04
C GLY A 85 7.07 16.75 -1.10
N ASP A 86 8.15 16.54 -1.84
CA ASP A 86 8.63 17.49 -2.87
C ASP A 86 7.71 17.54 -4.09
N MET A 87 6.89 16.49 -4.30
CA MET A 87 5.89 16.45 -5.37
C MET A 87 4.57 17.13 -4.97
N ILE A 88 4.31 17.37 -3.68
CA ILE A 88 3.08 18.04 -3.24
C ILE A 88 3.18 19.53 -3.63
N ASP A 89 2.10 20.10 -4.17
CA ASP A 89 2.08 21.53 -4.48
C ASP A 89 2.34 22.33 -3.19
N PRO A 90 3.24 23.33 -3.20
CA PRO A 90 3.57 24.14 -2.02
C PRO A 90 2.37 24.78 -1.32
N GLU A 91 1.30 25.08 -2.05
CA GLU A 91 0.07 25.62 -1.46
C GLU A 91 -0.69 24.59 -0.60
N ASP A 92 -0.57 23.31 -0.93
CA ASP A 92 -1.28 22.22 -0.25
C ASP A 92 -0.39 21.47 0.74
N ALA A 93 0.94 21.58 0.62
CA ALA A 93 1.92 20.84 1.41
C ALA A 93 1.72 20.95 2.93
N ALA A 94 1.45 22.16 3.42
CA ALA A 94 1.22 22.39 4.85
C ALA A 94 -0.08 21.74 5.35
N GLY A 95 -1.14 21.79 4.55
CA GLY A 95 -2.44 21.19 4.89
C GLY A 95 -2.37 19.67 4.87
N ALA A 96 -1.77 19.09 3.82
CA ALA A 96 -1.57 17.66 3.71
C ALA A 96 -0.75 17.08 4.87
N LEU A 97 0.33 17.78 5.27
CA LEU A 97 1.15 17.39 6.41
C LEU A 97 0.39 17.47 7.74
N LEU A 98 -0.40 18.52 7.96
CA LEU A 98 -1.18 18.68 9.18
C LEU A 98 -2.21 17.55 9.33
N GLU A 99 -2.98 17.27 8.28
CA GLU A 99 -3.99 16.20 8.31
C GLU A 99 -3.34 14.81 8.49
N LEU A 100 -2.19 14.55 7.87
CA LEU A 100 -1.41 13.34 8.11
C LEU A 100 -1.03 13.20 9.60
N GLN A 101 -0.53 14.29 10.21
CA GLN A 101 -0.13 14.31 11.61
C GLN A 101 -1.32 14.12 12.56
N GLU A 102 -2.46 14.74 12.26
CA GLU A 102 -3.70 14.60 13.01
C GLU A 102 -4.21 13.15 13.00
N ASN A 103 -4.35 12.55 11.80
CA ASN A 103 -4.74 11.15 11.66
C ASN A 103 -3.76 10.21 12.39
N ALA A 104 -2.45 10.46 12.27
CA ALA A 104 -1.44 9.67 12.96
C ALA A 104 -1.55 9.78 14.48
N ARG A 105 -1.83 10.98 15.01
CA ARG A 105 -2.02 11.26 16.45
C ARG A 105 -3.31 10.66 17.00
N GLU A 106 -4.38 10.68 16.22
CA GLU A 106 -5.70 10.16 16.62
C GLU A 106 -5.78 8.63 16.56
N GLY A 107 -4.73 7.97 16.06
CA GLY A 107 -4.67 6.51 16.00
C GLY A 107 -5.41 5.93 14.81
N ALA A 108 -5.64 6.72 13.75
CA ALA A 108 -6.21 6.21 12.52
C ALA A 108 -5.38 5.04 11.98
N TYR A 109 -6.09 4.04 11.45
CA TYR A 109 -5.49 2.91 10.73
C TYR A 109 -5.21 3.30 9.28
N ASP A 110 -6.18 3.96 8.65
CA ASP A 110 -6.08 4.53 7.31
C ASP A 110 -6.84 5.87 7.24
N PHE A 111 -6.57 6.63 6.18
CA PHE A 111 -7.28 7.85 5.83
C PHE A 111 -7.08 8.18 4.34
N VAL A 112 -7.87 9.12 3.83
CA VAL A 112 -7.83 9.57 2.43
C VAL A 112 -7.63 11.08 2.39
N GLN A 113 -6.68 11.55 1.60
CA GLN A 113 -6.45 12.96 1.33
C GLN A 113 -6.66 13.26 -0.15
N THR A 114 -7.01 14.50 -0.45
CA THR A 114 -7.01 15.03 -1.81
C THR A 114 -6.24 16.33 -1.84
N TYR A 115 -5.23 16.40 -2.69
CA TYR A 115 -4.35 17.56 -2.80
C TYR A 115 -3.78 17.66 -4.21
N ARG A 116 -3.14 18.79 -4.51
CA ARG A 116 -2.43 19.01 -5.77
C ARG A 116 -0.99 18.53 -5.68
N ILE A 117 -0.51 17.93 -6.75
CA ILE A 117 0.91 17.67 -6.98
C ILE A 117 1.43 18.54 -8.12
N ARG A 118 2.74 18.79 -8.09
CA ARG A 118 3.49 19.24 -9.26
C ARG A 118 4.14 18.05 -9.92
N THR A 119 3.95 17.88 -11.22
CA THR A 119 4.60 16.83 -12.01
C THR A 119 6.03 17.24 -12.38
N GLY A 120 6.85 16.29 -12.85
CA GLY A 120 8.22 16.55 -13.27
C GLY A 120 8.36 17.53 -14.44
N ASP A 121 7.30 17.73 -15.23
CA ASP A 121 7.21 18.75 -16.28
C ASP A 121 6.56 20.07 -15.81
N GLY A 122 6.24 20.19 -14.51
CA GLY A 122 5.75 21.41 -13.87
C GLY A 122 4.24 21.64 -13.97
N GLN A 123 3.46 20.67 -14.44
CA GLN A 123 1.99 20.75 -14.41
C GLN A 123 1.45 20.51 -13.01
N VAL A 124 0.28 21.08 -12.74
CA VAL A 124 -0.45 20.85 -11.49
C VAL A 124 -1.55 19.82 -11.74
N LYS A 125 -1.59 18.76 -10.94
CA LYS A 125 -2.61 17.70 -11.02
C LYS A 125 -3.26 17.46 -9.67
N TRP A 126 -4.56 17.20 -9.66
CA TRP A 126 -5.28 16.73 -8.48
C TRP A 126 -5.06 15.23 -8.30
N VAL A 127 -4.74 14.84 -7.08
CA VAL A 127 -4.55 13.43 -6.72
C VAL A 127 -5.34 13.10 -5.45
N GLN A 128 -5.81 11.87 -5.40
CA GLN A 128 -6.30 11.25 -4.18
C GLN A 128 -5.22 10.32 -3.65
N GLU A 129 -4.82 10.53 -2.41
CA GLU A 129 -3.94 9.64 -1.65
C GLU A 129 -4.79 8.80 -0.69
N ASN A 130 -4.63 7.48 -0.72
CA ASN A 130 -5.15 6.59 0.31
C ASN A 130 -3.97 6.05 1.11
N THR A 131 -3.90 6.35 2.40
CA THR A 131 -2.76 6.06 3.26
C THR A 131 -3.16 5.16 4.42
N CYS A 132 -2.42 4.08 4.60
CA CYS A 132 -2.44 3.22 5.78
C CYS A 132 -1.22 3.53 6.67
N ILE A 133 -1.43 3.54 7.98
CA ILE A 133 -0.41 3.82 8.98
C ILE A 133 0.03 2.50 9.62
N PHE A 134 1.22 2.04 9.27
CA PHE A 134 1.83 0.87 9.89
C PHE A 134 2.50 1.29 11.20
N ARG A 135 2.14 0.61 12.29
CA ARG A 135 2.64 0.89 13.64
C ARG A 135 3.39 -0.32 14.20
N ASN A 136 4.36 -0.06 15.06
CA ASN A 136 5.00 -1.11 15.85
C ASN A 136 4.15 -1.51 17.06
N ASP A 137 4.63 -2.48 17.85
CA ASP A 137 3.96 -2.99 19.06
C ASP A 137 3.73 -1.92 20.15
N GLU A 138 4.43 -0.79 20.08
CA GLU A 138 4.26 0.36 20.97
C GLU A 138 3.24 1.38 20.44
N GLY A 139 2.59 1.11 19.31
CA GLY A 139 1.62 1.99 18.67
C GLY A 139 2.24 3.17 17.90
N ARG A 140 3.57 3.21 17.77
CA ARG A 140 4.28 4.29 17.06
C ARG A 140 4.24 4.05 15.56
N PRO A 141 3.88 5.05 14.72
CA PRO A 141 4.00 4.94 13.27
C PRO A 141 5.44 4.62 12.87
N VAL A 142 5.60 3.63 11.98
CA VAL A 142 6.88 3.22 11.38
C VAL A 142 6.88 3.50 9.89
N TYR A 143 5.77 3.18 9.21
CA TYR A 143 5.60 3.45 7.79
C TYR A 143 4.25 4.08 7.48
N TYR A 144 4.27 4.97 6.49
CA TYR A 144 3.09 5.31 5.71
C TYR A 144 3.16 4.55 4.39
N THR A 145 2.11 3.81 4.11
CA THR A 145 1.99 3.04 2.87
C THR A 145 0.70 3.41 2.19
N GLY A 146 0.65 3.39 0.88
CA GLY A 146 -0.58 3.79 0.25
C GLY A 146 -0.54 3.77 -1.26
N THR A 147 -1.58 4.40 -1.79
CA THR A 147 -1.71 4.64 -3.23
C THR A 147 -2.01 6.10 -3.48
N LEU A 148 -1.46 6.61 -4.57
CA LEU A 148 -1.70 7.92 -5.11
C LEU A 148 -2.30 7.75 -6.51
N LYS A 149 -3.43 8.40 -6.75
CA LYS A 149 -4.15 8.29 -8.01
C LYS A 149 -4.57 9.67 -8.50
N GLU A 150 -4.33 9.94 -9.78
CA GLU A 150 -4.88 11.14 -10.43
C GLU A 150 -6.41 11.09 -10.42
N ILE A 151 -7.01 12.20 -10.00
CA ILE A 151 -8.45 12.40 -10.08
C ILE A 151 -8.73 13.62 -10.96
N LYS A 152 -9.93 13.65 -11.55
CA LYS A 152 -10.40 14.87 -12.20
C LYS A 152 -10.85 15.84 -11.09
N GLU A 153 -10.58 17.12 -11.32
CA GLU A 153 -11.10 18.22 -10.51
C GLU A 153 -12.61 18.03 -10.27
N GLN A 154 -13.04 18.21 -9.01
CA GLN A 154 -14.44 18.07 -8.60
C GLN A 154 -15.29 19.26 -9.04
#